data_AF-A0A1F8Q772-F1
#
_entry.id   AF-A0A1F8Q772-F1
#
_cell.length_a   1.000
_cell.length_b   1.000
_cell.length_c   1.000
_cell.angle_alpha   90.00
_cell.angle_beta   90.00
_cell.angle_gamma   90.00
#
_symmetry.space_group_name_H-M   'P 1'
#
loop_
_entity.id
_entity.type
_entity.pdbx_description
1 polymer ?
#
loop_
_entity_poly.entity_id
_entity_poly.type
_entity_poly.pdbx_seq_one_letter_code
_entity_poly.pdbx_strand_id
1 'polypeptide(L)'
;MESKTTYFEKPGGEENTAMTLALAKQRAEELGIKTIVVASTVGGTAVKAVNAFKGCKVVIVSHVAGFREPNTQELTEENRKLVEKKGGIVLTTTHAFGGIHRMQPGDTVEVSIENIGTLKNCVVRA
;
A
#
# COMPACT_ATOMS: atom_id res chain seq x y z
N MET A 1 -10.96 14.76 -22.25
CA MET A 1 -10.90 13.37 -21.75
C MET A 1 -11.67 13.37 -20.45
N GLU A 2 -12.82 12.70 -20.41
CA GLU A 2 -13.64 12.63 -19.20
C GLU A 2 -13.11 11.53 -18.28
N SER A 3 -13.18 11.77 -16.96
CA SER A 3 -12.76 10.80 -15.94
C SER A 3 -13.83 10.71 -14.86
N LYS A 4 -14.20 9.49 -14.48
CA LYS A 4 -15.15 9.24 -13.40
C LYS A 4 -14.47 9.41 -12.04
N THR A 5 -15.05 10.23 -11.18
CA THR A 5 -14.64 10.42 -9.78
C THR A 5 -15.80 10.07 -8.86
N THR A 6 -15.53 9.25 -7.85
CA THR A 6 -16.53 8.86 -6.84
C THR A 6 -16.16 9.48 -5.50
N TYR A 7 -17.13 10.09 -4.83
CA TYR A 7 -16.99 10.66 -3.49
C TYR A 7 -17.70 9.76 -2.49
N PHE A 8 -17.05 9.48 -1.36
CA PHE A 8 -17.64 8.75 -0.25
C PHE A 8 -18.19 9.74 0.78
N GLU A 9 -19.39 9.48 1.31
CA GLU A 9 -20.02 10.37 2.30
C GLU A 9 -19.30 10.36 3.65
N LYS A 10 -18.68 9.23 4.02
CA LYS A 10 -17.99 9.05 5.30
C LYS A 10 -16.55 8.59 5.08
N PRO A 11 -15.58 9.10 5.85
CA PRO A 11 -14.21 8.64 5.78
C PRO A 11 -14.05 7.26 6.44
N GLY A 12 -13.17 6.43 5.87
CA GLY A 12 -12.80 5.14 6.43
C GLY A 12 -13.88 4.07 6.32
N GLY A 13 -13.51 2.83 6.59
CA GLY A 13 -14.42 1.70 6.60
C GLY A 13 -14.06 0.60 5.58
N GLU A 14 -14.51 -0.61 5.90
CA GLU A 14 -14.23 -1.79 5.09
C GLU A 14 -14.94 -1.75 3.74
N GLU A 15 -16.16 -1.21 3.72
CA GLU A 15 -16.96 -1.01 2.51
C GLU A 15 -16.29 -0.04 1.53
N ASN A 16 -15.83 1.11 2.04
CA ASN A 16 -15.07 2.10 1.27
C ASN A 16 -13.78 1.49 0.70
N THR A 17 -13.11 0.64 1.47
CA THR A 17 -11.91 -0.07 1.01
C THR A 17 -12.22 -0.99 -0.17
N ALA A 18 -13.26 -1.81 -0.07
CA ALA A 18 -13.66 -2.72 -1.14
C ALA A 18 -14.04 -1.96 -2.43
N MET A 19 -14.83 -0.88 -2.28
CA MET A 19 -15.23 -0.03 -3.40
C MET A 19 -14.04 0.68 -4.05
N THR A 20 -13.11 1.20 -3.24
CA THR A 20 -11.91 1.88 -3.73
C THR A 20 -11.01 0.92 -4.52
N LEU A 21 -10.82 -0.31 -4.06
CA LEU A 21 -10.07 -1.34 -4.78
C LEU A 21 -10.72 -1.69 -6.13
N ALA A 22 -12.05 -1.79 -6.18
CA ALA A 22 -12.79 -2.08 -7.41
C ALA A 22 -12.68 -0.92 -8.43
N LEU A 23 -12.87 0.32 -7.99
CA LEU A 23 -12.75 1.51 -8.84
C LEU A 23 -11.32 1.70 -9.35
N ALA A 24 -10.32 1.48 -8.48
CA ALA A 24 -8.92 1.53 -8.87
C ALA A 24 -8.58 0.44 -9.90
N LYS A 25 -9.14 -0.76 -9.78
CA LYS A 25 -8.96 -1.84 -10.76
C LYS A 25 -9.51 -1.46 -12.12
N GLN A 26 -10.76 -1.01 -12.17
CA GLN A 26 -11.38 -0.58 -13.42
C GLN A 26 -10.53 0.49 -14.10
N ARG A 27 -10.09 1.49 -13.33
CA ARG A 27 -9.28 2.58 -13.89
C ARG A 27 -7.89 2.13 -14.33
N ALA A 28 -7.27 1.20 -13.59
CA ALA A 28 -5.99 0.61 -13.97
C ALA A 28 -6.10 -0.17 -15.27
N GLU A 29 -7.17 -0.94 -15.47
CA GLU A 29 -7.45 -1.68 -16.70
C GLU A 29 -7.69 -0.75 -17.89
N GLU A 30 -8.50 0.31 -17.72
CA GLU A 30 -8.74 1.33 -18.75
C GLU A 30 -7.46 2.02 -19.23
N LEU A 31 -6.53 2.28 -18.31
CA LEU A 31 -5.27 2.97 -18.58
C LEU A 31 -4.11 2.02 -18.92
N GLY A 32 -4.33 0.70 -18.87
CA GLY A 32 -3.28 -0.30 -19.06
C GLY A 32 -2.17 -0.24 -18.00
N ILE A 33 -2.50 0.19 -16.78
CA ILE A 33 -1.56 0.28 -15.66
C ILE A 33 -1.32 -1.13 -15.10
N LYS A 34 -0.06 -1.54 -15.10
CA LYS A 34 0.36 -2.87 -14.60
C LYS A 34 0.85 -2.85 -13.16
N THR A 35 0.98 -1.68 -12.55
CA THR A 35 1.56 -1.54 -11.21
C THR A 35 0.69 -0.70 -10.30
N ILE A 36 0.41 -1.27 -9.13
CA ILE A 36 -0.57 -0.77 -8.18
C ILE A 36 0.12 -0.66 -6.84
N VAL A 37 0.13 0.54 -6.29
CA VAL A 37 0.75 0.85 -5.01
C VAL A 37 -0.36 1.03 -3.98
N VAL A 38 -0.30 0.27 -2.88
CA VAL A 38 -1.33 0.26 -1.84
C VAL A 38 -0.68 0.51 -0.48
N ALA A 39 -1.17 1.51 0.26
CA ALA A 39 -0.72 1.74 1.63
C ALA A 39 -1.48 0.82 2.60
N SER A 40 -0.78 0.12 3.49
CA SER A 40 -1.41 -0.68 4.54
C SER A 40 -0.55 -0.76 5.80
N THR A 41 -1.11 -0.32 6.93
CA THR A 41 -0.47 -0.37 8.25
C THR A 41 -0.47 -1.79 8.84
N VAL A 42 -1.66 -2.37 9.07
CA VAL A 42 -1.81 -3.70 9.74
C VAL A 42 -1.76 -4.88 8.74
N GLY A 43 -1.97 -4.60 7.45
CA GLY A 43 -1.92 -5.62 6.37
C GLY A 43 -3.27 -6.16 5.89
N GLY A 44 -4.39 -5.85 6.55
CA GLY A 44 -5.72 -6.30 6.11
C GLY A 44 -6.08 -5.83 4.69
N THR A 45 -5.79 -4.56 4.38
CA THR A 45 -5.98 -4.00 3.03
C THR A 45 -5.00 -4.60 2.03
N ALA A 46 -3.76 -4.89 2.45
CA ALA A 46 -2.76 -5.50 1.58
C ALA A 46 -3.21 -6.88 1.07
N VAL A 47 -3.75 -7.72 1.96
CA VAL A 47 -4.26 -9.06 1.60
C VAL A 47 -5.43 -8.96 0.61
N LYS A 48 -6.32 -7.98 0.79
CA LYS A 48 -7.44 -7.74 -0.14
C LYS A 48 -6.94 -7.23 -1.48
N ALA A 49 -5.97 -6.33 -1.49
CA ALA A 49 -5.39 -5.78 -2.70
C ALA A 49 -4.73 -6.85 -3.57
N VAL A 50 -3.86 -7.70 -3.00
CA VAL A 50 -3.22 -8.79 -3.78
C VAL A 50 -4.24 -9.78 -4.34
N ASN A 51 -5.38 -9.97 -3.66
CA ASN A 51 -6.47 -10.80 -4.17
C ASN A 51 -7.27 -10.14 -5.29
N ALA A 52 -7.48 -8.82 -5.22
CA ALA A 52 -8.25 -8.05 -6.20
C ALA A 52 -7.47 -7.84 -7.51
N PHE A 53 -6.16 -7.63 -7.40
CA PHE A 53 -5.27 -7.24 -8.49
C PHE A 53 -4.39 -8.40 -8.99
N LYS A 54 -4.99 -9.58 -9.19
CA LYS A 54 -4.28 -10.72 -9.77
C LYS A 54 -3.77 -10.37 -11.18
N GLY A 55 -2.48 -10.62 -11.42
CA GLY A 55 -1.83 -10.32 -12.71
C GLY A 55 -1.23 -8.91 -12.82
N CYS A 56 -1.42 -8.05 -11.82
CA CYS A 56 -0.71 -6.78 -11.71
C CYS A 56 0.43 -6.88 -10.68
N LYS A 57 1.45 -6.04 -10.83
CA LYS A 57 2.49 -5.85 -9.81
C LYS A 57 1.91 -5.04 -8.66
N VAL A 58 1.63 -5.69 -7.53
CA VAL A 58 1.11 -5.01 -6.34
C VAL A 58 2.26 -4.70 -5.39
N VAL A 59 2.45 -3.41 -5.10
CA VAL A 59 3.45 -2.92 -4.14
C VAL A 59 2.70 -2.43 -2.91
N ILE A 60 2.92 -3.10 -1.79
CA ILE A 60 2.36 -2.76 -0.49
C ILE A 60 3.35 -1.88 0.24
N VAL A 61 2.94 -0.67 0.59
CA VAL A 61 3.74 0.24 1.42
C VAL A 61 3.26 0.09 2.85
N SER A 62 4.11 -0.47 3.70
CA SER A 62 3.87 -0.61 5.14
C SER A 62 4.16 0.69 5.87
N HIS A 63 3.79 0.73 7.15
CA HIS A 63 4.14 1.85 8.02
C HIS A 63 5.63 1.87 8.32
N VAL A 64 6.15 3.05 8.67
CA VAL A 64 7.53 3.19 9.12
C VAL A 64 7.73 2.37 10.40
N ALA A 65 8.79 1.57 10.42
CA ALA A 65 9.17 0.83 11.63
C ALA A 65 9.52 1.84 12.74
N GLY A 66 9.09 1.57 13.96
CA GLY A 66 9.37 2.46 15.11
C GLY A 66 8.29 3.51 15.40
N PHE A 67 7.25 3.66 14.57
CA PHE A 67 6.27 4.74 14.76
C PHE A 67 5.46 4.63 16.06
N ARG A 68 4.98 3.41 16.38
CA ARG A 68 4.16 3.17 17.57
C ARG A 68 5.04 2.87 18.79
N GLU A 69 6.01 1.99 18.61
CA GLU A 69 7.01 1.64 19.61
C GLU A 69 8.37 1.42 18.92
N PRO A 70 9.50 1.77 19.56
CA PRO A 70 10.83 1.56 18.99
C PRO A 70 11.04 0.10 18.57
N ASN A 71 11.63 -0.12 17.39
CA ASN A 71 11.89 -1.45 16.82
C ASN A 71 10.67 -2.34 16.62
N THR A 72 9.46 -1.76 16.54
CA THR A 72 8.25 -2.52 16.18
C THR A 72 7.80 -2.21 14.76
N GLN A 73 7.29 -3.24 14.09
CA GLN A 73 6.61 -3.12 12.81
C GLN A 73 5.15 -3.53 13.00
N GLU A 74 4.22 -2.68 12.58
CA GLU A 74 2.77 -2.90 12.73
C GLU A 74 2.23 -3.92 11.73
N LEU A 75 2.97 -4.15 10.63
CA LEU A 75 2.66 -5.21 9.68
C LEU A 75 2.98 -6.57 10.30
N THR A 76 1.96 -7.39 10.50
CA THR A 76 2.16 -8.75 11.01
C THR A 76 2.90 -9.63 10.00
N GLU A 77 3.81 -10.46 10.50
CA GLU A 77 4.60 -11.38 9.69
C GLU A 77 3.72 -12.37 8.91
N GLU A 78 2.57 -12.75 9.47
CA GLU A 78 1.57 -13.58 8.80
C GLU A 78 1.00 -12.92 7.54
N ASN A 79 0.61 -11.65 7.65
CA ASN A 79 0.09 -10.88 6.52
C ASN A 79 1.19 -10.62 5.49
N ARG A 80 2.41 -10.36 5.94
CA ARG A 80 3.57 -10.20 5.07
C ARG A 80 3.81 -11.45 4.22
N LYS A 81 3.92 -12.62 4.86
CA LYS A 81 4.09 -13.90 4.16
C LYS A 81 2.95 -14.21 3.20
N LEU A 82 1.71 -13.86 3.58
CA LEU A 82 0.55 -14.07 2.71
C LEU A 82 0.59 -13.18 1.46
N VAL A 83 1.04 -11.94 1.60
CA VAL A 83 1.23 -10.98 0.49
C VAL A 83 2.36 -11.45 -0.43
N GLU A 84 3.51 -11.83 0.13
CA GLU A 84 4.67 -12.33 -0.62
C GLU A 84 4.34 -13.64 -1.37
N LYS A 85 3.63 -14.58 -0.72
CA LYS A 85 3.15 -15.83 -1.35
C LYS A 85 2.23 -15.57 -2.54
N LYS A 86 1.50 -14.45 -2.54
CA LYS A 86 0.61 -14.03 -3.64
C LYS A 86 1.30 -13.17 -4.69
N GLY A 87 2.62 -12.97 -4.57
CA GLY A 87 3.44 -12.18 -5.50
C GLY A 87 3.36 -10.68 -5.27
N GLY A 88 2.87 -10.23 -4.10
CA GLY A 88 2.93 -8.84 -3.69
C GLY A 88 4.33 -8.49 -3.16
N ILE A 89 4.79 -7.28 -3.47
CA ILE A 89 6.06 -6.74 -2.96
C ILE A 89 5.76 -5.88 -1.75
N VAL A 90 6.47 -6.09 -0.64
CA VAL A 90 6.33 -5.26 0.56
C VAL A 90 7.48 -4.27 0.62
N LEU A 91 7.14 -2.99 0.72
CA LEU A 91 8.08 -1.89 0.90
C LEU A 91 7.83 -1.25 2.27
N THR A 92 8.81 -1.36 3.15
CA THR A 92 8.86 -0.59 4.39
C THR A 92 9.78 0.61 4.16
N THR A 93 9.28 1.83 4.37
CA THR A 93 10.07 3.05 4.20
C THR A 93 9.58 4.18 5.09
N THR A 94 10.44 5.16 5.33
CA THR A 94 10.06 6.41 5.99
C THR A 94 9.03 7.18 5.18
N HIS A 95 8.09 7.83 5.86
CA HIS A 95 7.12 8.70 5.19
C HIS A 95 7.83 9.83 4.44
N ALA A 96 7.81 9.79 3.11
CA ALA A 96 8.45 10.80 2.26
C ALA A 96 7.98 12.23 2.57
N PHE A 97 6.71 12.40 2.97
CA PHE A 97 6.13 13.68 3.37
C PHE A 97 6.17 13.94 4.89
N GLY A 98 6.69 12.99 5.68
CA GLY A 98 6.85 13.12 7.14
C GLY A 98 8.07 13.94 7.53
N GLY A 99 9.12 13.92 6.70
CA GLY A 99 10.40 14.58 6.96
C GLY A 99 11.14 14.02 8.18
N ILE A 100 12.43 14.37 8.30
CA ILE A 100 13.28 13.94 9.42
C ILE A 100 12.84 14.48 10.79
N HIS A 101 11.99 15.53 10.81
CA HIS A 101 11.56 16.19 12.04
C HIS A 101 10.55 15.38 12.87
N ARG A 102 9.93 14.33 12.30
CA ARG A 102 8.99 13.45 13.02
C ARG A 102 9.61 12.12 13.42
N MET A 103 10.90 11.96 13.17
CA MET A 103 11.64 10.76 13.50
C MET A 103 11.83 10.70 15.02
N GLN A 104 11.48 9.57 15.63
CA GLN A 104 11.67 9.34 17.05
C GLN A 104 13.17 9.05 17.32
N PRO A 105 13.71 9.46 18.48
CA PRO A 105 15.07 9.06 18.88
C PRO A 105 15.17 7.53 18.98
N GLY A 106 15.97 6.91 18.11
CA GLY A 106 16.12 5.45 18.03
C GLY A 106 15.47 4.79 16.81
N ASP A 107 14.82 5.57 15.93
CA ASP A 107 14.33 5.04 14.66
C ASP A 107 15.48 4.60 13.75
N THR A 108 15.61 3.29 13.54
CA THR A 108 16.44 2.73 12.46
C THR A 108 15.67 2.79 11.16
N VAL A 109 16.21 3.51 10.17
CA VAL A 109 15.66 3.56 8.81
C VAL A 109 16.07 2.29 8.08
N GLU A 110 15.36 1.19 8.33
CA GLU A 110 15.45 0.01 7.48
C GLU A 110 14.53 0.19 6.27
N VAL A 111 15.17 0.56 5.15
CA VAL A 111 14.51 0.66 3.86
C VAL A 111 14.76 -0.63 3.11
N SER A 112 13.89 -1.62 3.34
CA SER A 112 13.89 -2.88 2.60
C SER A 112 13.23 -2.65 1.24
N ILE A 113 14.03 -2.28 0.24
CA ILE A 113 13.56 -2.17 -1.16
C ILE A 113 13.83 -3.50 -1.86
N GLU A 114 12.80 -4.33 -1.95
CA GLU A 114 12.81 -5.44 -2.89
C GLU A 114 12.22 -4.97 -4.24
N ASN A 115 13.13 -4.59 -5.15
CA ASN A 115 12.90 -4.57 -6.60
C ASN A 115 11.78 -3.62 -7.12
N ILE A 116 12.01 -2.31 -7.02
CA ILE A 116 11.20 -1.28 -7.70
C ILE A 116 11.92 -0.81 -8.97
N GLY A 117 11.55 -1.38 -10.13
CA GLY A 117 11.89 -0.85 -11.45
C GLY A 117 11.15 0.47 -11.75
N THR A 118 11.29 0.99 -12.97
CA THR A 118 10.66 2.24 -13.44
C THR A 118 9.16 2.01 -13.70
N LEU A 119 8.25 2.84 -13.14
CA LEU A 119 6.81 2.52 -13.10
C LEU A 119 5.89 3.66 -13.55
N LYS A 120 4.89 3.31 -14.38
CA LYS A 120 3.59 4.01 -14.44
C LYS A 120 2.72 3.45 -13.32
N ASN A 121 2.38 4.27 -12.32
CA ASN A 121 1.76 3.81 -11.06
C ASN A 121 0.30 4.25 -10.90
N CYS A 122 -0.53 3.36 -10.37
CA CYS A 122 -1.81 3.69 -9.74
C CYS A 122 -1.62 3.65 -8.22
N VAL A 123 -1.87 4.77 -7.52
CA VAL A 123 -1.79 4.85 -6.07
C VAL A 123 -3.20 4.69 -5.49
N VAL A 124 -3.39 3.67 -4.66
CA VAL A 124 -4.67 3.39 -4.01
C VAL A 124 -4.54 3.71 -2.52
N ARG A 125 -5.26 4.75 -2.10
CA ARG A 125 -5.41 5.13 -0.69
C ARG A 125 -6.90 5.06 -0.34
N ALA A 126 -7.25 4.11 0.51
CA ALA A 126 -8.59 3.92 1.06
C ALA A 126 -8.60 4.39 2.53
#